data_AF-X8CNQ3-F1
#
_entry.id   AF-X8CNQ3-F1
#
_cell.length_a   1.000
_cell.length_b   1.000
_cell.length_c   1.000
_cell.angle_alpha   90.00
_cell.angle_beta   90.00
_cell.angle_gamma   90.00
#
_symmetry.space_group_name_H-M   'P 1'
#
loop_
_entity.id
_entity.type
_entity.pdbx_description
1 polymer ?
#
loop_
_entity_poly.entity_id
_entity_poly.type
_entity_poly.pdbx_seq_one_letter_code
_entity_poly.pdbx_strand_id
1 'polypeptide(L)'
;MSAAPGRPLPLVTPENEFFWTSGADGKLRLQECKSCESLIHPPAPVCRYCRSLDVGVRAVSGRATLAGFTINHRFSLPGLPAPYVIAQVAIDEDPGFG
;
A
#
# COMPACT_ATOMS: atom_id res chain seq x y z
N MET A 1 -2.33 20.81 23.93
CA MET A 1 -1.34 20.80 22.83
C MET A 1 -2.11 20.48 21.55
N SER A 2 -2.28 21.44 20.66
CA SER A 2 -3.04 21.24 19.42
C SER A 2 -2.19 20.40 18.47
N ALA A 3 -2.66 19.20 18.11
CA ALA A 3 -2.00 18.39 17.10
C ALA A 3 -1.99 19.19 15.79
N ALA A 4 -0.81 19.32 15.15
CA ALA A 4 -0.73 19.88 13.81
C ALA A 4 -1.76 19.16 12.93
N PRO A 5 -2.50 19.86 12.05
CA PRO A 5 -3.54 19.23 11.24
C PRO A 5 -2.87 18.09 10.46
N GLY A 6 -3.13 16.86 10.91
CA GLY A 6 -2.36 15.69 10.54
C GLY A 6 -2.51 15.38 9.07
N ARG A 7 -1.61 14.55 8.54
CA ARG A 7 -1.79 13.97 7.20
C ARG A 7 -3.19 13.41 7.09
N PRO A 8 -3.91 13.63 5.96
CA PRO A 8 -5.25 13.11 5.80
C PRO A 8 -5.22 11.59 6.01
N LEU A 9 -6.10 11.12 6.89
CA LEU A 9 -6.25 9.71 7.15
C LEU A 9 -7.09 9.07 6.04
N PRO A 10 -6.80 7.81 5.67
CA PRO A 10 -7.60 7.07 4.73
C PRO A 10 -8.99 6.76 5.30
N LEU A 11 -9.97 6.57 4.41
CA LEU A 11 -11.23 5.93 4.80
C LEU A 11 -10.97 4.43 5.00
N VAL A 12 -11.12 3.99 6.24
CA VAL A 12 -11.02 2.57 6.61
C VAL A 12 -12.37 1.89 6.44
N THR A 13 -12.39 0.78 5.71
CA THR A 13 -13.53 -0.11 5.52
C THR A 13 -13.12 -1.53 5.92
N PRO A 14 -14.05 -2.46 6.17
CA PRO A 14 -13.71 -3.85 6.50
C PRO A 14 -12.80 -4.51 5.46
N GLU A 15 -12.92 -4.14 4.18
CA GLU A 15 -12.15 -4.71 3.08
C GLU A 15 -10.69 -4.23 3.03
N ASN A 16 -10.39 -3.06 3.62
CA ASN A 16 -9.06 -2.44 3.54
C ASN A 16 -8.40 -2.19 4.90
N GLU A 17 -9.10 -2.50 6.01
CA GLU A 17 -8.61 -2.31 7.37
C GLU A 17 -7.25 -2.98 7.59
N PHE A 18 -7.09 -4.22 7.10
CA PHE A 18 -5.84 -4.96 7.23
C PHE A 18 -4.67 -4.20 6.60
N PHE A 19 -4.87 -3.47 5.50
CA PHE A 19 -3.82 -2.72 4.82
C PHE A 19 -3.47 -1.45 5.60
N TRP A 20 -4.48 -0.67 5.99
CA TRP A 20 -4.26 0.61 6.66
C TRP A 20 -3.76 0.49 8.10
N THR A 21 -4.11 -0.59 8.80
CA THR A 21 -3.69 -0.83 10.20
C THR A 21 -2.38 -1.59 10.31
N SER A 22 -1.87 -2.18 9.22
CA SER A 22 -0.68 -3.03 9.23
C SER A 22 0.58 -2.36 9.77
N GLY A 23 0.70 -1.04 9.65
CA GLY A 23 1.84 -0.30 10.20
C GLY A 23 1.98 -0.40 11.72
N ALA A 24 0.94 -0.80 12.46
CA ALA A 24 0.96 -0.88 13.92
C ALA A 24 1.99 -1.88 14.47
N ASP A 25 2.34 -2.92 13.70
CA ASP A 25 3.36 -3.91 14.08
C ASP A 25 4.58 -3.91 13.13
N GLY A 26 4.76 -2.82 12.38
CA GLY A 26 5.92 -2.62 11.51
C GLY A 26 5.96 -3.52 10.27
N LYS A 27 4.83 -4.15 9.90
CA LYS A 27 4.72 -4.99 8.70
C LYS A 27 3.86 -4.31 7.64
N LEU A 28 4.20 -4.50 6.37
CA LEU A 28 3.27 -4.22 5.28
C LEU A 28 2.52 -5.52 4.95
N ARG A 29 1.20 -5.46 4.87
CA ARG A 29 0.37 -6.59 4.43
C ARG A 29 -0.40 -6.24 3.19
N LEU A 30 -0.47 -7.20 2.28
CA LEU A 30 -1.26 -7.12 1.05
C LEU A 30 -2.22 -8.30 1.01
N GLN A 31 -3.29 -8.15 0.23
CA GLN A 31 -4.18 -9.26 -0.06
C GLN A 31 -3.47 -10.22 -1.00
N GLU A 32 -3.66 -11.52 -0.80
CA GLU A 32 -3.16 -12.58 -1.68
C GLU A 32 -4.31 -13.45 -2.17
N CYS A 33 -4.14 -14.09 -3.32
CA CYS A 33 -4.95 -15.23 -3.71
C CYS A 33 -4.28 -16.51 -3.22
N LYS A 34 -4.96 -17.32 -2.40
CA LYS A 34 -4.40 -18.58 -1.90
C LYS A 34 -4.39 -19.69 -2.96
N SER A 35 -5.11 -19.52 -4.07
CA SER A 35 -5.15 -20.49 -5.16
C SER A 35 -4.06 -20.31 -6.21
N CYS A 36 -3.58 -19.08 -6.44
CA CYS A 36 -2.54 -18.79 -7.45
C CYS A 36 -1.39 -17.94 -6.92
N GLU A 37 -1.35 -17.70 -5.61
CA GLU A 37 -0.28 -17.01 -4.87
C GLU A 37 -0.01 -15.55 -5.29
N SER A 38 -0.82 -15.01 -6.19
CA SER A 38 -0.70 -13.65 -6.69
C SER A 38 -1.13 -12.62 -5.64
N LEU A 39 -0.41 -11.51 -5.58
CA LEU A 39 -0.78 -10.35 -4.77
C LEU A 39 -1.87 -9.51 -5.43
N ILE A 40 -2.77 -8.97 -4.61
CA ILE A 40 -3.91 -8.15 -5.01
C ILE A 40 -3.80 -6.81 -4.31
N HIS A 41 -3.66 -5.74 -5.10
CA HIS A 41 -3.68 -4.36 -4.62
C HIS A 41 -4.27 -3.42 -5.69
N PRO A 42 -5.26 -2.57 -5.34
CA PRO A 42 -5.98 -2.51 -4.06
C PRO A 42 -6.76 -3.80 -3.74
N PRO A 43 -7.19 -4.02 -2.48
CA PRO A 43 -7.95 -5.21 -2.10
C PRO A 43 -9.24 -5.39 -2.92
N ALA A 44 -9.56 -6.63 -3.29
CA ALA A 44 -10.73 -6.99 -4.06
C ALA A 44 -11.31 -8.35 -3.62
N PRO A 45 -12.63 -8.59 -3.79
CA PRO A 45 -13.26 -9.84 -3.39
C PRO A 45 -12.93 -11.03 -4.30
N VAL A 46 -12.37 -10.79 -5.48
CA VAL A 46 -12.07 -11.82 -6.49
C VAL A 46 -10.66 -11.61 -7.03
N CYS A 47 -9.90 -12.70 -7.16
CA CYS A 47 -8.58 -12.64 -7.78
C CYS A 47 -8.69 -12.29 -9.28
N ARG A 48 -8.05 -11.20 -9.70
CA ARG A 48 -8.02 -10.78 -11.12
C ARG A 48 -7.26 -11.72 -12.06
N TYR A 49 -6.41 -12.60 -11.51
CA TYR A 49 -5.57 -13.51 -12.28
C TYR A 49 -6.24 -14.86 -12.54
N CYS A 50 -6.79 -15.50 -11.50
CA CYS A 50 -7.39 -16.84 -11.62
C CYS A 50 -8.90 -16.90 -11.35
N ARG A 51 -9.54 -15.78 -11.00
CA ARG A 51 -10.97 -15.68 -10.63
C ARG A 51 -11.38 -16.44 -9.37
N SER A 52 -10.42 -16.95 -8.59
CA SER A 52 -10.72 -17.55 -7.28
C SER A 52 -11.25 -16.52 -6.30
N LEU A 53 -12.14 -16.98 -5.42
CA LEU A 53 -12.65 -16.26 -4.25
C LEU A 53 -11.82 -16.56 -2.99
N ASP A 54 -10.89 -17.51 -3.06
CA ASP A 54 -10.02 -17.89 -1.94
C ASP A 54 -8.89 -16.86 -1.81
N VAL A 55 -9.20 -15.77 -1.10
CA VAL A 55 -8.30 -14.65 -0.83
C VAL A 55 -7.92 -14.61 0.65
N GLY A 56 -6.69 -14.18 0.91
CA GLY A 56 -6.12 -14.03 2.25
C GLY A 56 -5.34 -12.73 2.38
N VAL A 57 -4.66 -12.58 3.51
CA VAL A 57 -3.77 -11.45 3.78
C VAL A 57 -2.42 -12.02 4.15
N ARG A 58 -1.36 -11.54 3.49
CA ARG A 58 0.03 -11.92 3.81
C ARG A 58 0.90 -10.72 4.11
N ALA A 59 1.84 -10.89 5.03
CA ALA A 59 2.92 -9.93 5.20
C ALA A 59 3.90 -10.05 4.02
N VAL A 60 4.33 -8.92 3.49
CA VAL A 60 5.42 -8.84 2.51
C VAL A 60 6.73 -8.45 3.20
N SER A 61 7.83 -8.62 2.50
CA SER A 61 9.19 -8.33 3.01
C SER A 61 9.39 -6.87 3.44
N GLY A 62 8.60 -5.94 2.88
CA GLY A 62 8.77 -4.50 3.06
C GLY A 62 9.93 -3.92 2.24
N ARG A 63 10.58 -4.74 1.40
CA ARG A 63 11.62 -4.30 0.46
C ARG A 63 10.99 -4.00 -0.90
N ALA A 64 11.59 -3.03 -1.59
CA ALA A 64 11.11 -2.58 -2.89
C ALA A 64 12.23 -1.89 -3.67
N THR A 65 12.08 -1.86 -4.99
CA THR A 65 12.88 -1.06 -5.91
C THR A 65 12.12 0.19 -6.32
N LEU A 66 12.82 1.33 -6.35
CA LEU A 66 12.23 2.60 -6.80
C LEU A 66 12.03 2.58 -8.31
N ALA A 67 10.77 2.57 -8.75
CA ALA A 67 10.41 2.61 -10.16
C ALA A 67 10.46 4.03 -10.74
N GLY A 68 10.05 5.01 -9.94
CA GLY A 68 10.08 6.42 -10.33
C GLY A 68 9.59 7.31 -9.20
N PHE A 69 9.88 8.60 -9.29
CA PHE A 69 9.44 9.57 -8.30
C PHE A 69 9.26 10.97 -8.89
N THR A 70 8.48 11.79 -8.18
CA THR A 70 8.39 13.23 -8.42
C THR A 70 8.70 13.98 -7.13
N ILE A 71 9.23 15.20 -7.27
CA ILE A 71 9.40 16.13 -6.15
C ILE A 71 8.38 17.24 -6.32
N ASN A 72 7.40 17.29 -5.42
CA ASN A 72 6.43 18.38 -5.43
C ASN A 72 6.99 19.58 -4.66
N HIS A 73 7.37 20.63 -5.40
CA HIS A 73 7.87 21.89 -4.85
C HIS A 73 6.76 22.91 -4.51
N ARG A 74 5.49 22.64 -4.87
CA ARG A 74 4.38 23.59 -4.69
C ARG A 74 3.18 22.91 -4.00
N PHE A 75 2.34 23.70 -3.33
CA PHE A 75 1.14 23.22 -2.61
C PHE A 75 1.43 22.20 -1.50
N SER A 76 1.68 22.70 -0.29
CA SER A 76 1.79 21.88 0.91
C SER A 76 0.46 21.19 1.23
N LEU A 77 0.53 19.94 1.69
CA LEU A 77 -0.60 19.26 2.31
C LEU A 77 -0.54 19.44 3.83
N PRO A 78 -1.66 19.35 4.55
CA PRO A 78 -1.65 19.27 6.01
C PRO A 78 -0.69 18.17 6.48
N GLY A 79 0.29 18.52 7.31
CA GLY A 79 1.32 17.59 7.81
C GLY A 79 2.37 17.13 6.78
N LEU A 80 2.41 17.72 5.59
CA LEU A 80 3.42 17.44 4.56
C LEU A 80 3.78 18.73 3.79
N PRO A 81 4.69 19.57 4.33
CA PRO A 81 5.11 20.80 3.68
C PRO A 81 5.96 20.53 2.42
N ALA A 82 5.87 21.41 1.43
CA ALA A 82 6.75 21.36 0.27
C ALA A 82 8.21 21.74 0.65
N PRO A 83 9.23 21.12 0.02
CA PRO A 83 9.13 20.05 -0.97
C PRO A 83 8.91 18.66 -0.36
N TYR A 84 8.11 17.81 -1.02
CA TYR A 84 7.94 16.40 -0.64
C TYR A 84 8.01 15.47 -1.85
N VAL A 85 8.41 14.21 -1.61
CA VAL A 85 8.56 13.19 -2.64
C VAL A 85 7.30 12.33 -2.72
N ILE A 86 6.87 12.03 -3.95
CA ILE A 86 5.91 10.97 -4.25
C ILE A 86 6.66 9.93 -5.07
N ALA A 87 6.77 8.71 -4.54
CA ALA A 87 7.50 7.61 -5.15
C ALA A 87 6.54 6.48 -5.54
N GLN A 88 6.77 5.91 -6.72
CA GLN A 88 6.23 4.62 -7.12
C GLN A 88 7.33 3.58 -6.94
N VAL A 89 7.04 2.50 -6.22
CA VAL A 89 7.97 1.42 -5.95
C VAL A 89 7.36 0.11 -6.42
N ALA A 90 8.21 -0.81 -6.85
CA ALA A 90 7.85 -2.20 -7.07
C ALA A 90 8.41 -3.03 -5.92
N ILE A 91 7.54 -3.74 -5.22
CA ILE A 91 7.93 -4.59 -4.09
C ILE A 91 8.72 -5.81 -4.58
N ASP A 92 9.55 -6.40 -3.72
CA ASP A 92 10.32 -7.61 -4.06
C ASP A 92 9.43 -8.78 -4.51
N GLU A 93 8.18 -8.80 -4.08
CA GLU A 93 7.19 -9.82 -4.46
C GLU A 93 6.51 -9.56 -5.81
N ASP A 94 6.83 -8.47 -6.53
CA ASP A 94 6.33 -8.21 -7.88
C ASP A 94 7.26 -8.87 -8.92
N PRO A 95 6.87 -10.01 -9.51
CA PRO A 95 7.73 -10.76 -10.43
C PRO A 95 7.94 -10.06 -11.77
N GLY A 96 7.14 -9.04 -12.10
CA GLY A 96 7.19 -8.35 -13.40
C GLY A 96 8.15 -7.16 -13.43
N PHE A 97 8.71 -6.77 -12.28
CA PHE A 97 9.65 -5.66 -12.17
C PHE A 97 11.10 -6.18 -12.19
N GLY A 98 11.51 -6.72 -13.35
CA GLY A 98 12.84 -7.30 -13.58
C GLY A 98 12.94 -8.01 -14.92
#